data_AF-A0A1A8WPQ1-F1
#
_entry.id   AF-A0A1A8WPQ1-F1
#
_cell.length_a   1.000
_cell.length_b   1.000
_cell.length_c   1.000
_cell.angle_alpha   90.00
_cell.angle_beta   90.00
_cell.angle_gamma   90.00
#
_symmetry.space_group_name_H-M   'P 1'
#
loop_
_entity.id
_entity.type
_entity.pdbx_description
1 polymer ?
#
loop_
_entity_poly.entity_id
_entity_poly.type
_entity_poly.pdbx_seq_one_letter_code
_entity_poly.pdbx_strand_id
1 'polypeptide(L)'
;MPNVCVGEHMLPSCVIYEKYNNINIDPSNYNEKCQILQRKFHNLDGVYNLCKKLAENLKDICAKEEMDDFFKNKCLYLEYWLNLQIIENFSITNNGNYTGLRIQFYYTWTEIIKSLTGENLKCTPNRRPFTSLNYRNVKDIKDMYDYYYNCEYFKNNHSSIQHKRSEYCSYLSSMSGSFTKFKNWCSDSNKCIPNFENSIDQYDPKKLRKILHCDTDEASATSLEGSSD
;
A
#
# COMPACT_ATOMS: atom_id res chain seq x y z
N MET A 1 -3.49 1.33 15.69
CA MET A 1 -3.67 2.60 14.93
C MET A 1 -5.14 2.67 14.54
N PRO A 2 -5.78 3.84 14.64
CA PRO A 2 -7.15 3.99 14.21
C PRO A 2 -7.25 3.63 12.73
N ASN A 3 -8.35 3.00 12.34
CA ASN A 3 -8.61 2.58 10.97
C ASN A 3 -8.77 3.83 10.09
N VAL A 4 -7.67 4.35 9.54
CA VAL A 4 -7.66 5.58 8.72
C VAL A 4 -8.26 5.36 7.31
N CYS A 5 -8.83 4.19 7.05
CA CYS A 5 -9.40 3.78 5.76
C CYS A 5 -10.93 3.59 5.81
N VAL A 6 -11.66 4.37 6.60
CA VAL A 6 -13.13 4.26 6.70
C VAL A 6 -13.77 5.65 6.53
N GLY A 7 -14.73 5.79 5.61
CA GLY A 7 -15.54 7.01 5.39
C GLY A 7 -15.33 7.71 4.03
N GLU A 8 -15.99 8.86 3.81
CA GLU A 8 -15.93 9.66 2.56
C GLU A 8 -14.55 10.31 2.29
N HIS A 9 -13.63 10.20 3.25
CA HIS A 9 -12.32 10.87 3.25
C HIS A 9 -11.16 9.87 3.32
N MET A 10 -11.16 8.90 2.41
CA MET A 10 -10.10 7.89 2.35
C MET A 10 -8.79 8.47 1.84
N LEU A 11 -7.69 8.09 2.50
CA LEU A 11 -6.35 8.40 2.02
C LEU A 11 -6.09 7.72 0.66
N PRO A 12 -5.26 8.33 -0.20
CA PRO A 12 -4.95 7.78 -1.52
C PRO A 12 -4.49 6.31 -1.50
N SER A 13 -3.73 5.90 -0.48
CA SER A 13 -3.29 4.50 -0.31
C SER A 13 -4.44 3.56 0.05
N CYS A 14 -5.40 4.00 0.87
CA CYS A 14 -6.59 3.22 1.20
C CYS A 14 -7.40 2.88 -0.05
N VAL A 15 -7.57 3.85 -0.95
CA VAL A 15 -8.27 3.67 -2.24
C VAL A 15 -7.64 2.54 -3.08
N ILE A 16 -6.31 2.44 -3.07
CA ILE A 16 -5.60 1.34 -3.76
C ILE A 16 -5.99 -0.02 -3.17
N TYR A 17 -5.90 -0.17 -1.85
CA TYR A 17 -6.20 -1.45 -1.21
C TYR A 17 -7.67 -1.83 -1.31
N GLU A 18 -8.59 -0.86 -1.21
CA GLU A 18 -10.01 -1.12 -1.45
C GLU A 18 -10.25 -1.68 -2.85
N LYS A 19 -9.61 -1.09 -3.87
CA LYS A 19 -9.69 -1.61 -5.23
C LYS A 19 -9.21 -3.07 -5.29
N TYR A 20 -8.08 -3.38 -4.63
CA TYR A 20 -7.55 -4.74 -4.64
C TYR A 20 -8.43 -5.75 -3.91
N ASN A 21 -9.06 -5.32 -2.81
CA ASN A 21 -9.96 -6.14 -2.01
C ASN A 21 -11.27 -6.46 -2.74
N ASN A 22 -11.78 -5.47 -3.48
CA ASN A 22 -13.08 -5.49 -4.14
C ASN A 22 -13.00 -5.79 -5.64
N ILE A 23 -11.84 -6.25 -6.14
CA ILE A 23 -11.68 -6.61 -7.55
C ILE A 23 -12.70 -7.69 -7.94
N ASN A 24 -13.37 -7.49 -9.07
CA ASN A 24 -14.31 -8.47 -9.60
C ASN A 24 -13.55 -9.70 -10.10
N ILE A 25 -13.92 -10.87 -9.57
CA ILE A 25 -13.27 -12.12 -9.92
C ILE A 25 -13.98 -12.74 -11.12
N ASP A 26 -13.30 -12.80 -12.27
CA ASP A 26 -13.77 -13.56 -13.42
C ASP A 26 -13.70 -15.08 -13.13
N PRO A 27 -14.81 -15.83 -13.21
CA PRO A 27 -14.81 -17.28 -13.03
C PRO A 27 -13.95 -18.02 -14.05
N SER A 28 -13.81 -17.48 -15.27
CA SER A 28 -13.19 -18.14 -16.42
C SER A 28 -11.65 -18.05 -16.45
N ASN A 29 -11.06 -17.20 -15.60
CA ASN A 29 -9.68 -16.76 -15.76
C ASN A 29 -8.70 -17.39 -14.75
N TYR A 30 -7.48 -17.70 -15.21
CA TYR A 30 -6.32 -18.19 -14.42
C TYR A 30 -6.55 -19.34 -13.44
N ASN A 31 -7.55 -20.18 -13.72
CA ASN A 31 -7.95 -21.27 -12.84
C ASN A 31 -6.81 -22.27 -12.59
N GLU A 32 -6.05 -22.63 -13.63
CA GLU A 32 -5.04 -23.70 -13.52
C GLU A 32 -3.88 -23.36 -12.57
N LYS A 33 -3.27 -22.18 -12.71
CA LYS A 33 -2.13 -21.78 -11.84
C LYS A 33 -2.55 -21.67 -10.38
N CYS A 34 -3.76 -21.15 -10.12
CA CYS A 34 -4.32 -21.10 -8.77
C CYS A 34 -4.72 -22.48 -8.24
N GLN A 35 -5.22 -23.39 -9.08
CA GLN A 35 -5.46 -24.79 -8.71
C GLN A 35 -4.15 -25.50 -8.32
N ILE A 36 -3.07 -25.29 -9.08
CA ILE A 36 -1.75 -25.85 -8.76
C ILE A 36 -1.29 -25.34 -7.39
N LEU A 37 -1.45 -24.04 -7.11
CA LEU A 37 -1.10 -23.48 -5.81
C LEU A 37 -1.97 -24.09 -4.68
N GLN A 38 -3.29 -24.20 -4.88
CA GLN A 38 -4.20 -24.82 -3.91
C GLN A 38 -3.83 -26.27 -3.63
N ARG A 39 -3.42 -27.07 -4.63
CA ARG A 39 -3.00 -28.46 -4.41
C ARG A 39 -1.77 -28.56 -3.50
N LYS A 40 -0.82 -27.62 -3.60
CA LYS A 40 0.35 -27.56 -2.71
C LYS A 40 -0.04 -27.26 -1.25
N PHE A 41 -1.14 -26.54 -1.07
CA PHE A 41 -1.65 -26.12 0.24
C PHE A 41 -3.09 -26.63 0.45
N HIS A 42 -3.34 -27.91 0.17
CA HIS A 42 -4.69 -28.48 0.18
C HIS A 42 -5.43 -28.35 1.51
N ASN A 43 -4.70 -28.21 2.63
CA ASN A 43 -5.27 -28.03 3.96
C ASN A 43 -5.45 -26.55 4.37
N LEU A 44 -5.11 -25.60 3.49
CA LEU A 44 -5.29 -24.18 3.74
C LEU A 44 -6.41 -23.64 2.85
N ASP A 45 -7.56 -23.46 3.47
CA ASP A 45 -8.72 -22.82 2.86
C ASP A 45 -8.38 -21.39 2.45
N GLY A 46 -8.95 -20.93 1.33
CA GLY A 46 -8.78 -19.55 0.86
C GLY A 46 -7.54 -19.28 0.02
N VAL A 47 -6.57 -20.21 -0.09
CA VAL A 47 -5.39 -20.07 -0.96
C VAL A 47 -5.81 -19.83 -2.41
N TYR A 48 -6.75 -20.65 -2.91
CA TYR A 48 -7.30 -20.50 -4.26
C TYR A 48 -7.96 -19.12 -4.47
N ASN A 49 -8.79 -18.68 -3.54
CA ASN A 49 -9.50 -17.39 -3.64
C ASN A 49 -8.54 -16.20 -3.61
N LEU A 50 -7.54 -16.23 -2.73
CA LEU A 50 -6.52 -15.18 -2.67
C LEU A 50 -5.69 -15.15 -3.98
N CYS A 51 -5.36 -16.33 -4.52
CA CYS A 51 -4.67 -16.42 -5.80
C CYS A 51 -5.50 -15.82 -6.96
N LYS A 52 -6.81 -16.08 -7.00
CA LYS A 52 -7.69 -15.47 -8.00
C LYS A 52 -7.73 -13.95 -7.90
N LYS A 53 -7.86 -13.40 -6.67
CA LYS A 53 -7.80 -11.95 -6.46
C LYS A 53 -6.46 -11.36 -6.90
N LEU A 54 -5.35 -12.04 -6.60
CA LEU A 54 -4.03 -11.64 -7.08
C LEU A 54 -4.00 -11.61 -8.61
N ALA A 55 -4.47 -12.66 -9.27
CA ALA A 55 -4.44 -12.78 -10.74
C ALA A 55 -5.26 -11.67 -11.43
N GLU A 56 -6.44 -11.34 -10.92
CA GLU A 56 -7.27 -10.27 -11.48
C GLU A 56 -6.67 -8.88 -11.25
N ASN A 57 -6.09 -8.63 -10.08
CA ASN A 57 -5.35 -7.38 -9.86
C ASN A 57 -4.14 -7.26 -10.79
N LEU A 58 -3.40 -8.34 -11.03
CA LEU A 58 -2.30 -8.35 -12.01
C LEU A 58 -2.79 -8.07 -13.42
N LYS A 59 -3.92 -8.66 -13.82
CA LYS A 59 -4.54 -8.38 -15.12
C LYS A 59 -4.94 -6.91 -15.27
N ASP A 60 -5.65 -6.34 -14.29
CA ASP A 60 -6.05 -4.92 -14.32
C ASP A 60 -4.83 -3.99 -14.37
N ILE A 61 -3.78 -4.29 -13.61
CA ILE A 61 -2.54 -3.50 -13.64
C ILE A 61 -1.85 -3.63 -15.00
N CYS A 62 -1.69 -4.85 -15.51
CA CYS A 62 -0.96 -5.11 -16.77
C CYS A 62 -1.74 -4.68 -18.03
N ALA A 63 -3.06 -4.53 -17.96
CA ALA A 63 -3.90 -4.10 -19.07
C ALA A 63 -3.79 -2.59 -19.37
N LYS A 64 -3.26 -1.77 -18.46
CA LYS A 64 -3.16 -0.32 -18.65
C LYS A 64 -1.91 0.03 -19.47
N GLU A 65 -2.10 0.73 -20.59
CA GLU A 65 -1.05 1.07 -21.56
C GLU A 65 -0.08 2.16 -21.06
N GLU A 66 -0.56 3.12 -20.24
CA GLU A 66 0.27 4.23 -19.76
C GLU A 66 0.93 3.93 -18.40
N MET A 67 2.26 3.92 -18.42
CA MET A 67 3.13 3.81 -17.25
C MET A 67 3.40 5.21 -16.69
N ASP A 68 2.55 5.72 -15.82
CA ASP A 68 2.89 6.87 -14.98
C ASP A 68 3.86 6.44 -13.84
N ASP A 69 4.53 7.38 -13.17
CA ASP A 69 5.37 7.05 -11.99
C ASP A 69 4.54 6.39 -10.86
N PHE A 70 3.23 6.56 -10.90
CA PHE A 70 2.25 5.86 -10.10
C PHE A 70 2.15 4.35 -10.43
N PHE A 71 2.46 3.93 -11.65
CA PHE A 71 2.41 2.55 -12.12
C PHE A 71 3.45 1.64 -11.46
N LYS A 72 4.70 2.11 -11.31
CA LYS A 72 5.74 1.37 -10.56
C LYS A 72 5.31 1.11 -9.11
N ASN A 73 4.55 2.05 -8.54
CA ASN A 73 4.03 1.93 -7.19
C ASN A 73 2.90 0.89 -7.08
N LYS A 74 2.06 0.70 -8.11
CA LYS A 74 0.91 -0.25 -8.06
C LYS A 74 1.32 -1.70 -7.82
N CYS A 75 2.38 -2.18 -8.48
CA CYS A 75 2.90 -3.53 -8.29
C CYS A 75 3.49 -3.74 -6.89
N LEU A 76 4.20 -2.73 -6.38
CA LEU A 76 4.74 -2.74 -5.04
C LEU A 76 3.62 -2.73 -3.98
N TYR A 77 2.57 -1.94 -4.19
CA TYR A 77 1.36 -1.96 -3.36
C TYR A 77 0.65 -3.30 -3.38
N LEU A 78 0.57 -3.94 -4.55
CA LEU A 78 -0.01 -5.28 -4.67
C LEU A 78 0.83 -6.31 -3.91
N GLU A 79 2.15 -6.14 -3.89
CA GLU A 79 3.06 -6.97 -3.10
C GLU A 79 2.82 -6.80 -1.59
N TYR A 80 2.70 -5.56 -1.10
CA TYR A 80 2.34 -5.29 0.30
C TYR A 80 0.97 -5.87 0.67
N TRP A 81 -0.02 -5.63 -0.20
CA TRP A 81 -1.37 -6.19 -0.04
C TRP A 81 -1.33 -7.71 0.08
N LEU A 82 -0.64 -8.40 -0.84
CA LEU A 82 -0.57 -9.85 -0.84
C LEU A 82 0.06 -10.39 0.45
N ASN A 83 1.14 -9.77 0.93
CA ASN A 83 1.79 -10.20 2.17
C ASN A 83 0.92 -10.00 3.40
N LEU A 84 0.17 -8.90 3.48
CA LEU A 84 -0.84 -8.73 4.54
C LEU A 84 -1.92 -9.81 4.44
N GLN A 85 -2.47 -10.04 3.25
CA GLN A 85 -3.51 -11.04 3.04
C GLN A 85 -3.02 -12.45 3.41
N ILE A 86 -1.76 -12.79 3.12
CA ILE A 86 -1.16 -14.05 3.57
C ILE A 86 -1.14 -14.12 5.10
N ILE A 87 -0.74 -13.05 5.78
CA ILE A 87 -0.66 -13.05 7.25
C ILE A 87 -2.05 -13.18 7.87
N GLU A 88 -3.00 -12.38 7.40
CA GLU A 88 -4.34 -12.26 7.97
C GLU A 88 -5.21 -13.47 7.65
N ASN A 89 -5.29 -13.88 6.37
CA ASN A 89 -6.18 -14.98 5.96
C ASN A 89 -5.71 -16.34 6.45
N PHE A 90 -4.40 -16.53 6.67
CA PHE A 90 -3.84 -17.81 7.09
C PHE A 90 -3.31 -17.80 8.54
N SER A 91 -3.68 -16.78 9.33
CA SER A 91 -3.34 -16.67 10.76
C SER A 91 -1.87 -16.95 11.05
N ILE A 92 -0.97 -16.31 10.30
CA ILE A 92 0.46 -16.59 10.34
C ILE A 92 1.05 -16.18 11.68
N THR A 93 1.66 -17.15 12.38
CA THR A 93 2.29 -16.94 13.70
C THR A 93 3.81 -17.14 13.71
N ASN A 94 4.40 -17.61 12.61
CA ASN A 94 5.84 -17.84 12.50
C ASN A 94 6.39 -17.52 11.09
N ASN A 95 7.69 -17.21 11.03
CA ASN A 95 8.37 -16.82 9.79
C ASN A 95 8.51 -17.96 8.78
N GLY A 96 8.57 -19.22 9.23
CA GLY A 96 8.69 -20.38 8.34
C GLY A 96 7.46 -20.53 7.46
N ASN A 97 6.28 -20.54 8.08
CA ASN A 97 4.99 -20.61 7.38
C ASN A 97 4.78 -19.40 6.46
N TYR A 98 5.08 -18.20 6.96
CA TYR A 98 5.04 -16.98 6.16
C TYR A 98 5.92 -17.09 4.90
N THR A 99 7.18 -17.47 5.07
CA THR A 99 8.16 -17.56 3.98
C THR A 99 7.75 -18.63 2.98
N GLY A 100 7.30 -19.80 3.45
CA GLY A 100 6.84 -20.89 2.60
C GLY A 100 5.67 -20.49 1.71
N LEU A 101 4.62 -19.90 2.29
CA LEU A 101 3.46 -19.42 1.54
C LEU A 101 3.84 -18.30 0.57
N ARG A 102 4.56 -17.28 1.04
CA ARG A 102 4.99 -16.14 0.23
C ARG A 102 5.78 -16.58 -1.00
N ILE A 103 6.74 -17.50 -0.85
CA ILE A 103 7.55 -18.00 -1.98
C ILE A 103 6.65 -18.65 -3.04
N GLN A 104 5.66 -19.45 -2.64
CA GLN A 104 4.77 -20.12 -3.59
C GLN A 104 3.80 -19.15 -4.25
N PHE A 105 3.29 -18.16 -3.52
CA PHE A 105 2.50 -17.07 -4.09
C PHE A 105 3.32 -16.26 -5.10
N TYR A 106 4.57 -15.93 -4.78
CA TYR A 106 5.46 -15.18 -5.69
C TYR A 106 5.83 -15.97 -6.93
N TYR A 107 6.05 -17.29 -6.80
CA TYR A 107 6.23 -18.16 -7.96
C TYR A 107 4.98 -18.13 -8.85
N THR A 108 3.80 -18.28 -8.25
CA THR A 108 2.51 -18.27 -8.96
C THR A 108 2.26 -16.92 -9.64
N TRP A 109 2.58 -15.81 -8.97
CA TRP A 109 2.56 -14.46 -9.54
C TRP A 109 3.42 -14.39 -10.81
N THR A 110 4.69 -14.82 -10.73
CA THR A 110 5.59 -14.81 -11.89
C THR A 110 5.01 -15.61 -13.07
N GLU A 111 4.40 -16.77 -12.80
CA GLU A 111 3.76 -17.58 -13.83
C GLU A 111 2.53 -16.90 -14.43
N ILE A 112 1.71 -16.21 -13.62
CA ILE A 112 0.56 -15.43 -14.10
C ILE A 112 1.02 -14.31 -15.03
N ILE A 113 2.05 -13.54 -14.64
CA ILE A 113 2.61 -12.47 -15.46
C ILE A 113 3.12 -13.00 -16.79
N LYS A 114 3.89 -14.09 -16.80
CA LYS A 114 4.34 -14.73 -18.05
C LYS A 114 3.19 -15.07 -18.99
N SER A 115 2.06 -15.52 -18.45
CA SER A 115 0.86 -15.81 -19.24
C SER A 115 0.14 -14.55 -19.72
N LEU A 116 0.18 -13.45 -18.97
CA LEU A 116 -0.47 -12.18 -19.31
C LEU A 116 0.28 -11.38 -20.38
N THR A 117 1.61 -11.29 -20.25
CA THR A 117 2.43 -10.32 -21.01
C THR A 117 3.55 -10.98 -21.82
N GLY A 118 3.59 -12.31 -21.87
CA GLY A 118 4.67 -13.06 -22.52
C GLY A 118 6.00 -12.86 -21.79
N GLU A 119 7.07 -12.58 -22.54
CA GLU A 119 8.41 -12.32 -21.98
C GLU A 119 8.55 -10.93 -21.34
N ASN A 120 7.57 -10.04 -21.53
CA ASN A 120 7.59 -8.71 -20.95
C ASN A 120 7.13 -8.79 -19.48
N LEU A 121 8.06 -9.13 -18.59
CA LEU A 121 7.85 -9.38 -17.15
C LEU A 121 7.51 -8.12 -16.31
N LYS A 122 6.58 -7.28 -16.80
CA LYS A 122 6.01 -6.15 -16.06
C LYS A 122 5.43 -6.66 -14.74
N CYS A 123 5.59 -5.89 -13.66
CA CYS A 123 5.02 -6.22 -12.35
C CYS A 123 5.56 -7.50 -11.69
N THR A 124 6.79 -7.95 -12.00
CA THR A 124 7.39 -9.09 -11.31
C THR A 124 7.58 -8.79 -9.82
N PRO A 125 7.25 -9.72 -8.90
CA PRO A 125 7.36 -9.47 -7.46
C PRO A 125 8.81 -9.20 -7.07
N ASN A 126 9.05 -8.10 -6.36
CA ASN A 126 10.38 -7.76 -5.90
C ASN A 126 10.68 -8.51 -4.61
N ARG A 127 11.35 -9.66 -4.73
CA ARG A 127 11.61 -10.51 -3.57
C ARG A 127 12.47 -9.83 -2.50
N ARG A 128 13.33 -8.87 -2.87
CA ARG A 128 14.40 -8.35 -2.01
C ARG A 128 13.92 -7.68 -0.72
N PRO A 129 12.94 -6.75 -0.71
CA PRO A 129 12.47 -6.10 0.51
C PRO A 129 11.86 -7.08 1.53
N PHE A 130 11.41 -8.25 1.07
CA PHE A 130 10.73 -9.23 1.92
C PHE A 130 11.57 -10.45 2.27
N THR A 131 12.69 -10.71 1.59
CA THR A 131 13.52 -11.92 1.80
C THR A 131 13.95 -12.08 3.27
N SER A 132 14.35 -11.00 3.93
CA SER A 132 14.78 -10.97 5.33
C SER A 132 13.70 -10.47 6.29
N LEU A 133 12.50 -10.17 5.79
CA LEU A 133 11.47 -9.52 6.58
C LEU A 133 10.71 -10.51 7.46
N ASN A 134 10.70 -10.23 8.77
CA ASN A 134 9.85 -10.92 9.72
C ASN A 134 8.37 -10.62 9.44
N TYR A 135 7.49 -11.62 9.53
CA TYR A 135 6.05 -11.41 9.30
C TYR A 135 5.46 -10.30 10.17
N ARG A 136 5.96 -10.14 11.41
CA ARG A 136 5.52 -9.09 12.34
C ARG A 136 5.79 -7.67 11.84
N ASN A 137 6.80 -7.51 10.98
CA ASN A 137 7.21 -6.21 10.47
C ASN A 137 6.51 -5.81 9.17
N VAL A 138 5.78 -6.74 8.52
CA VAL A 138 5.11 -6.48 7.23
C VAL A 138 4.15 -5.32 7.33
N LYS A 139 3.33 -5.28 8.39
CA LYS A 139 2.35 -4.21 8.61
C LYS A 139 3.02 -2.85 8.76
N ASP A 140 4.05 -2.77 9.59
CA ASP A 140 4.75 -1.52 9.82
C ASP A 140 5.47 -1.01 8.57
N ILE A 141 6.02 -1.91 7.73
CA ILE A 141 6.60 -1.50 6.44
C ILE A 141 5.50 -0.98 5.53
N LYS A 142 4.37 -1.67 5.43
CA LYS A 142 3.24 -1.16 4.64
C LYS A 142 2.79 0.22 5.14
N ASP A 143 2.60 0.40 6.44
CA ASP A 143 2.18 1.67 7.03
C ASP A 143 3.21 2.78 6.76
N MET A 144 4.50 2.41 6.72
CA MET A 144 5.58 3.26 6.25
C MET A 144 5.32 3.68 4.79
N TYR A 145 5.18 2.74 3.84
CA TYR A 145 4.93 3.03 2.42
C TYR A 145 3.70 3.90 2.17
N ASP A 146 2.58 3.55 2.80
CA ASP A 146 1.32 4.29 2.71
C ASP A 146 1.53 5.73 3.15
N TYR A 147 2.30 5.95 4.21
CA TYR A 147 2.64 7.28 4.70
C TYR A 147 3.31 8.14 3.64
N TYR A 148 4.38 7.63 3.04
CA TYR A 148 5.15 8.39 2.07
C TYR A 148 4.37 8.71 0.81
N TYR A 149 3.65 7.73 0.29
CA TYR A 149 2.86 7.93 -0.91
C TYR A 149 1.69 8.88 -0.69
N ASN A 150 1.02 8.79 0.45
CA ASN A 150 0.02 9.80 0.79
C ASN A 150 0.70 11.18 0.76
N CYS A 151 1.88 11.33 1.39
CA CYS A 151 2.59 12.61 1.38
C CYS A 151 2.97 13.11 -0.01
N GLU A 152 3.51 12.26 -0.88
CA GLU A 152 3.82 12.65 -2.26
C GLU A 152 2.57 13.00 -3.06
N TYR A 153 1.49 12.23 -2.90
CA TYR A 153 0.21 12.54 -3.53
C TYR A 153 -0.27 13.94 -3.13
N PHE A 154 -0.26 14.26 -1.83
CA PHE A 154 -0.73 15.56 -1.36
C PHE A 154 0.18 16.71 -1.79
N LYS A 155 1.51 16.52 -1.80
CA LYS A 155 2.46 17.53 -2.33
C LYS A 155 2.19 17.84 -3.79
N ASN A 156 2.02 16.82 -4.62
CA ASN A 156 1.87 16.96 -6.07
C ASN A 156 0.48 17.46 -6.49
N ASN A 157 -0.54 17.26 -5.64
CA ASN A 157 -1.92 17.64 -5.92
C ASN A 157 -2.41 18.80 -5.03
N HIS A 158 -1.50 19.54 -4.40
CA HIS A 158 -1.83 20.53 -3.37
C HIS A 158 -2.90 21.55 -3.81
N SER A 159 -2.84 22.02 -5.05
CA SER A 159 -3.79 23.00 -5.59
C SER A 159 -5.21 22.43 -5.79
N SER A 160 -5.34 21.15 -6.13
CA SER A 160 -6.64 20.52 -6.41
C SER A 160 -7.34 19.98 -5.16
N ILE A 161 -6.60 19.81 -4.05
CA ILE A 161 -7.10 19.21 -2.81
C ILE A 161 -7.15 20.19 -1.63
N GLN A 162 -7.14 21.50 -1.88
CA GLN A 162 -7.21 22.53 -0.83
C GLN A 162 -8.41 22.33 0.11
N HIS A 163 -9.55 21.86 -0.41
CA HIS A 163 -10.73 21.53 0.39
C HIS A 163 -10.52 20.34 1.36
N LYS A 164 -9.53 19.47 1.11
CA LYS A 164 -9.16 18.31 1.95
C LYS A 164 -7.96 18.60 2.86
N ARG A 165 -7.54 19.86 2.95
CA ARG A 165 -6.37 20.28 3.73
C ARG A 165 -6.49 19.88 5.20
N SER A 166 -7.63 20.13 5.83
CA SER A 166 -7.88 19.82 7.24
C SER A 166 -7.77 18.32 7.55
N GLU A 167 -8.27 17.47 6.65
CA GLU A 167 -8.13 16.00 6.72
C GLU A 167 -6.66 15.59 6.66
N TYR A 168 -5.91 16.14 5.70
CA TYR A 168 -4.51 15.81 5.54
C TYR A 168 -3.66 16.31 6.72
N CYS A 169 -3.96 17.50 7.25
CA CYS A 169 -3.35 18.03 8.47
C CYS A 169 -3.61 17.12 9.68
N SER A 170 -4.84 16.61 9.83
CA SER A 170 -5.22 15.66 10.88
C SER A 170 -4.46 14.33 10.73
N TYR A 171 -4.36 13.84 9.49
CA TYR A 171 -3.58 12.65 9.17
C TYR A 171 -2.10 12.83 9.53
N LEU A 172 -1.46 13.92 9.13
CA LEU A 172 -0.06 14.21 9.47
C LEU A 172 0.15 14.26 10.99
N SER A 173 -0.77 14.89 11.74
CA SER A 173 -0.70 14.87 13.22
C SER A 173 -0.70 13.44 13.76
N SER A 174 -1.62 12.59 13.29
CA SER A 174 -1.74 11.21 13.74
C SER A 174 -0.49 10.36 13.45
N MET A 175 0.26 10.71 12.40
CA MET A 175 1.44 9.97 11.97
C MET A 175 2.74 10.39 12.65
N SER A 176 2.73 11.41 13.52
CA SER A 176 3.92 11.93 14.22
C SER A 176 4.68 10.84 14.98
N GLY A 177 3.99 10.00 15.73
CA GLY A 177 4.62 8.90 16.48
C GLY A 177 5.17 7.80 15.57
N SER A 178 4.39 7.39 14.55
CA SER A 178 4.80 6.37 13.59
C SER A 178 6.01 6.81 12.76
N PHE A 179 6.10 8.09 12.39
CA PHE A 179 7.21 8.62 11.62
C PHE A 179 8.56 8.47 12.35
N THR A 180 8.61 8.68 13.67
CA THR A 180 9.84 8.42 14.45
C THR A 180 10.29 6.97 14.33
N LYS A 181 9.35 6.02 14.38
CA LYS A 181 9.64 4.59 14.18
C LYS A 181 10.18 4.34 12.76
N PHE A 182 9.53 4.91 11.74
CA PHE A 182 9.95 4.78 10.35
C PHE A 182 11.37 5.32 10.13
N LYS A 183 11.68 6.49 10.67
CA LYS A 183 13.01 7.10 10.60
C LYS A 183 14.10 6.22 11.22
N ASN A 184 13.83 5.65 12.39
CA ASN A 184 14.76 4.73 13.05
C ASN A 184 14.96 3.45 12.25
N TRP A 185 13.91 2.91 11.65
CA TRP A 185 14.02 1.75 10.76
C TRP A 185 14.81 2.04 9.50
N CYS A 186 14.60 3.20 8.89
CA CYS A 186 15.35 3.65 7.73
C CYS A 186 16.81 4.01 8.01
N SER A 187 17.21 4.12 9.28
CA SER A 187 18.63 4.28 9.65
C SER A 187 19.45 3.02 9.32
N ASP A 188 18.79 1.87 9.16
CA ASP A 188 19.31 0.68 8.48
C ASP A 188 18.82 0.72 7.02
N SER A 189 19.72 1.06 6.10
CA SER A 189 19.40 1.29 4.68
C SER A 189 18.72 0.10 4.01
N ASN A 190 18.94 -1.13 4.51
CA ASN A 190 18.33 -2.35 3.97
C ASN A 190 16.84 -2.49 4.32
N LYS A 191 16.36 -1.70 5.29
CA LYS A 191 14.96 -1.71 5.77
C LYS A 191 14.20 -0.47 5.32
N CYS A 192 14.89 0.50 4.74
CA CYS A 192 14.27 1.69 4.20
C CYS A 192 13.66 1.43 2.81
N ILE A 193 12.74 2.30 2.41
CA ILE A 193 12.17 2.25 1.07
C ILE A 193 13.29 2.58 0.06
N PRO A 194 13.63 1.65 -0.85
CA PRO A 194 14.70 1.88 -1.82
C PRO A 194 14.36 2.95 -2.87
N ASN A 195 13.11 3.40 -2.94
CA ASN A 195 12.61 4.35 -3.94
C ASN A 195 12.48 5.79 -3.42
N PHE A 196 13.08 6.13 -2.28
CA PHE A 196 13.14 7.51 -1.87
C PHE A 196 14.11 8.28 -2.77
N GLU A 197 13.58 9.08 -3.69
CA GLU A 197 14.38 10.10 -4.39
C GLU A 197 14.89 11.17 -3.42
N ASN A 198 14.16 11.37 -2.32
CA ASN A 198 14.38 12.41 -1.33
C ASN A 198 14.69 11.85 0.07
N SER A 199 15.48 12.56 0.87
CA SER A 199 15.71 12.18 2.27
C SER A 199 14.40 11.97 3.03
N ILE A 200 14.36 10.93 3.87
CA ILE A 200 13.24 10.64 4.79
C ILE A 200 12.81 11.87 5.61
N ASP A 201 13.75 12.77 5.91
CA ASP A 201 13.51 13.98 6.67
C ASP A 201 12.63 15.02 5.96
N GLN A 202 12.42 14.89 4.66
CA GLN A 202 11.47 15.71 3.91
C GLN A 202 10.01 15.29 4.15
N TYR A 203 9.81 14.13 4.74
CA TYR A 203 8.50 13.59 5.08
C TYR A 203 8.17 13.76 6.56
N ASP A 204 8.94 14.58 7.29
CA ASP A 204 8.65 14.91 8.67
C ASP A 204 7.24 15.56 8.77
N PRO A 205 6.32 14.96 9.55
CA PRO A 205 4.96 15.48 9.67
C PRO A 205 4.88 16.93 10.10
N LYS A 206 5.79 17.40 10.97
CA LYS A 206 5.82 18.80 11.44
C LYS A 206 6.24 19.73 10.30
N LYS A 207 7.21 19.33 9.47
CA LYS A 207 7.61 20.12 8.29
C LYS A 207 6.49 20.20 7.27
N LEU A 208 5.84 19.07 6.97
CA LEU A 208 4.73 19.02 6.03
C LEU A 208 3.55 19.87 6.51
N ARG A 209 3.19 19.79 7.80
CA ARG A 209 2.14 20.63 8.38
C ARG A 209 2.40 22.14 8.20
N LYS A 210 3.66 22.58 8.34
CA LYS A 210 4.05 23.98 8.09
C LYS A 210 3.90 24.37 6.63
N ILE A 211 4.33 23.51 5.70
CA ILE A 211 4.23 23.75 4.25
C ILE A 211 2.78 23.90 3.83
N LEU A 212 1.90 23.09 4.41
CA LEU A 212 0.46 23.14 4.15
C LEU A 212 -0.25 24.23 4.96
N HIS A 213 0.46 25.02 5.75
CA HIS A 213 -0.05 25.91 6.79
C HIS A 213 -1.23 25.35 7.61
N CYS A 214 -1.12 24.11 8.09
CA CYS A 214 -2.14 23.44 8.89
C CYS A 214 -2.58 24.21 10.15
N ASP A 215 -1.80 25.21 10.56
CA ASP A 215 -2.05 26.02 11.74
C ASP A 215 -2.93 27.25 11.43
N THR A 216 -3.30 27.49 10.16
CA THR A 216 -4.19 28.60 9.77
C THR A 216 -5.68 28.27 9.82
N ASP A 217 -6.04 26.99 9.98
CA ASP A 217 -7.44 26.53 9.94
C ASP A 217 -8.16 26.71 11.30
N GLU A 218 -7.45 27.04 12.39
CA GLU A 218 -8.06 27.46 13.66
C GLU A 218 -8.63 28.89 13.63
N ALA A 219 -8.48 29.63 12.53
CA ALA A 219 -8.87 31.05 12.43
C ALA A 219 -10.13 31.34 11.60
N SER A 220 -10.98 30.35 11.31
CA SER A 220 -12.23 30.57 10.56
C SER A 220 -13.50 30.10 11.28
N ALA A 221 -13.42 29.89 12.60
CA ALA A 221 -14.60 29.63 13.45
C ALA A 221 -15.05 30.85 14.29
N THR A 222 -14.40 32.01 14.17
CA THR A 222 -14.66 33.16 15.07
C THR A 222 -14.96 34.51 14.37
N SER A 223 -15.25 34.55 13.07
CA SER A 223 -15.51 35.82 12.36
C SER A 223 -16.97 36.06 11.94
N LEU A 224 -17.96 35.37 12.52
CA LEU A 224 -19.39 35.55 12.14
C LEU A 224 -20.36 35.85 13.29
N GLU A 225 -19.89 36.35 14.44
CA GLU A 225 -20.77 37.05 15.38
C GLU A 225 -20.16 38.40 15.76
N GLY A 226 -20.82 39.48 15.33
CA GLY A 226 -20.61 40.82 15.88
C GLY A 226 -20.13 41.89 14.91
N SER A 227 -20.86 42.14 13.81
CA SER A 227 -20.91 43.48 13.22
C SER A 227 -22.17 43.63 12.39
N SER A 228 -23.25 44.11 12.99
CA SER A 228 -24.31 44.90 12.34
C SER A 228 -25.09 45.60 13.45
N ASP A 229 -25.19 46.92 13.31
CA ASP A 229 -25.72 47.92 14.23
C ASP A 229 -27.14 47.71 14.75
#